data_AF-A0A2V5SUN8-F1
#
_entry.id   AF-A0A2V5SUN8-F1
#
_cell.length_a   1.000
_cell.length_b   1.000
_cell.length_c   1.000
_cell.angle_alpha   90.00
_cell.angle_beta   90.00
_cell.angle_gamma   90.00
#
_symmetry.space_group_name_H-M   'P 1'
#
loop_
_entity.id
_entity.type
_entity.pdbx_description
1 polymer ?
#
loop_
_entity_poly.entity_id
_entity_poly.type
_entity_poly.pdbx_seq_one_letter_code
_entity_poly.pdbx_strand_id
1 'polypeptide(L)'
;MNAVGRWKVVLTLIAIFVAGAVTGGFLTIRAMKYEMRQSEPLPGTAFAIDRWRARLHLTPDQDEKLRPIMQRADNELRNLRAVDLRETEGILDRARQMLEDWKQRLKQSFNVPEPHD
;
A
#
# COMPACT_ATOMS: atom_id res chain seq x y z
N MET A 1 0.45 -40.30 -27.74
CA MET A 1 -0.11 -38.94 -27.87
C MET A 1 0.83 -38.07 -28.70
N ASN A 2 0.34 -37.53 -29.81
CA ASN A 2 1.02 -36.67 -30.75
C ASN A 2 1.32 -35.29 -30.12
N ALA A 3 2.46 -34.69 -30.49
CA ALA A 3 2.97 -33.43 -29.92
C ALA A 3 1.96 -32.28 -29.99
N VAL A 4 1.16 -32.25 -31.07
CA VAL A 4 0.05 -31.30 -31.28
C VAL A 4 -1.02 -31.42 -30.19
N GLY A 5 -1.36 -32.65 -29.76
CA GLY A 5 -2.34 -32.87 -28.70
C GLY A 5 -1.86 -32.34 -27.34
N ARG A 6 -0.58 -32.54 -27.02
CA ARG A 6 0.00 -32.01 -25.77
C ARG A 6 0.02 -30.48 -25.77
N TRP A 7 0.37 -29.86 -26.90
CA TRP A 7 0.43 -28.40 -27.01
C TRP A 7 -0.95 -27.74 -26.88
N LYS A 8 -2.00 -28.39 -27.40
CA LYS A 8 -3.40 -27.93 -27.18
C LYS A 8 -3.77 -27.95 -25.70
N VAL A 9 -3.40 -29.01 -24.97
CA VAL A 9 -3.65 -29.10 -23.52
C VAL A 9 -2.94 -27.99 -22.75
N VAL A 10 -1.66 -27.73 -23.07
CA VAL A 10 -0.89 -26.64 -22.45
C VAL A 10 -1.55 -25.28 -22.72
N LEU A 11 -1.96 -25.01 -23.96
CA LEU A 11 -2.68 -23.78 -24.31
C LEU A 11 -3.98 -23.61 -23.54
N THR A 12 -4.76 -24.67 -23.40
CA THR A 12 -6.01 -24.63 -22.63
C THR A 12 -5.76 -24.33 -21.15
N LEU A 13 -4.73 -24.92 -20.55
CA LEU A 13 -4.36 -24.64 -19.16
C LEU A 13 -3.90 -23.20 -18.96
N ILE A 14 -3.09 -22.67 -19.87
CA ILE A 14 -2.67 -21.25 -19.85
C ILE A 14 -3.90 -20.34 -19.97
N ALA A 15 -4.82 -20.63 -20.89
CA ALA A 15 -6.02 -19.82 -21.08
C ALA A 15 -6.91 -19.79 -19.82
N ILE A 16 -7.11 -20.94 -19.16
CA ILE A 16 -7.86 -21.02 -17.91
C ILE A 16 -7.16 -20.24 -16.80
N PHE A 17 -5.84 -20.37 -16.69
CA PHE A 17 -5.05 -19.65 -15.69
C PHE A 17 -5.14 -18.13 -15.88
N VAL A 18 -4.99 -17.65 -17.12
CA VAL A 18 -5.12 -16.23 -17.46
C VAL A 18 -6.52 -15.72 -17.14
N ALA A 19 -7.57 -16.47 -17.49
CA ALA A 19 -8.94 -16.12 -17.14
C ALA A 19 -9.12 -16.01 -15.61
N GLY A 20 -8.62 -17.00 -14.86
CA GLY A 20 -8.65 -16.98 -13.40
C GLY A 20 -7.87 -15.81 -12.79
N ALA A 21 -6.69 -15.49 -13.33
CA ALA A 21 -5.87 -14.37 -12.87
C ALA A 21 -6.54 -13.02 -13.13
N VAL A 22 -7.17 -12.84 -14.29
CA VAL A 22 -7.93 -11.62 -14.61
C VAL A 22 -9.14 -11.48 -13.71
N THR A 23 -9.91 -12.56 -13.49
CA THR A 23 -11.08 -12.55 -12.60
C THR A 23 -10.69 -12.30 -11.14
N GLY A 24 -9.69 -13.03 -10.63
CA GLY A 24 -9.19 -12.88 -9.27
C GLY A 24 -8.56 -11.51 -9.04
N GLY A 25 -7.76 -11.02 -9.98
CA GLY A 25 -7.15 -9.69 -9.95
C GLY A 25 -8.21 -8.58 -9.97
N PHE A 26 -9.21 -8.68 -10.84
CA PHE A 26 -10.31 -7.72 -10.90
C PHE A 26 -11.14 -7.69 -9.61
N LEU A 27 -11.47 -8.86 -9.05
CA LEU A 27 -12.18 -8.96 -7.77
C LEU A 27 -11.35 -8.41 -6.61
N THR A 28 -10.05 -8.70 -6.56
CA THR A 28 -9.14 -8.22 -5.52
C THR A 28 -8.97 -6.70 -5.60
N ILE A 29 -8.76 -6.14 -6.80
CA ILE A 29 -8.69 -4.68 -7.01
C ILE A 29 -10.00 -4.01 -6.61
N ARG A 30 -11.15 -4.64 -6.89
CA ARG A 30 -12.47 -4.10 -6.53
C ARG A 30 -12.74 -4.18 -5.03
N ALA A 31 -12.36 -5.29 -4.37
CA ALA A 31 -12.44 -5.45 -2.93
C ALA A 31 -11.52 -4.45 -2.22
N MET A 32 -10.28 -4.33 -2.67
CA MET A 32 -9.32 -3.34 -2.18
C MET A 32 -9.81 -1.91 -2.41
N LYS A 33 -10.46 -1.59 -3.55
CA LYS A 33 -11.12 -0.29 -3.75
C LYS A 33 -12.31 -0.05 -2.84
N TYR A 34 -13.02 -1.10 -2.42
CA TYR A 34 -14.15 -1.00 -1.50
C TYR A 34 -13.65 -0.80 -0.07
N GLU A 35 -12.63 -1.55 0.34
CA GLU A 35 -11.90 -1.35 1.59
C GLU A 35 -11.17 -0.02 1.62
N MET A 36 -10.58 0.47 0.53
CA MET A 36 -9.97 1.81 0.44
C MET A 36 -11.00 2.95 0.36
N ARG A 37 -12.26 2.66 0.03
CA ARG A 37 -13.36 3.64 0.14
C ARG A 37 -13.93 3.71 1.56
N GLN A 38 -13.87 2.62 2.32
CA GLN A 38 -14.19 2.62 3.76
C GLN A 38 -12.99 3.01 4.62
N SER A 39 -11.79 2.73 4.14
CA SER A 39 -10.51 3.27 4.60
C SER A 39 -10.28 4.56 3.84
N GLU A 40 -11.12 5.56 4.08
CA GLU A 40 -10.71 6.95 3.85
C GLU A 40 -9.24 7.08 4.28
N PRO A 41 -8.37 7.71 3.48
CA PRO A 41 -6.96 7.83 3.80
C PRO A 41 -6.89 8.52 5.15
N LEU A 42 -6.63 7.74 6.21
CA LEU A 42 -6.97 8.04 7.60
C LEU A 42 -6.95 9.55 7.80
N PRO A 43 -8.10 10.25 7.67
CA PRO A 43 -8.05 11.68 7.53
C PRO A 43 -7.41 12.16 8.82
N GLY A 44 -6.41 13.01 8.67
CA GLY A 44 -5.61 13.50 9.78
C GLY A 44 -6.51 13.78 10.98
N THR A 45 -5.97 13.55 12.16
CA THR A 45 -6.54 13.77 13.50
C THR A 45 -7.67 14.81 13.63
N ALA A 46 -7.71 15.87 12.81
CA ALA A 46 -8.87 16.70 12.51
C ALA A 46 -10.22 15.96 12.40
N PHE A 47 -10.33 14.83 11.68
CA PHE A 47 -11.60 14.08 11.56
C PHE A 47 -11.99 13.38 12.87
N ALA A 48 -11.01 13.04 13.72
CA ALA A 48 -11.28 12.52 15.06
C ALA A 48 -11.84 13.62 15.97
N ILE A 49 -11.34 14.86 15.85
CA ILE A 49 -11.80 16.00 16.64
C ILE A 49 -13.27 16.32 16.37
N ASP A 50 -13.68 16.40 15.10
CA ASP A 50 -15.07 16.69 14.74
C ASP A 50 -16.01 15.55 15.14
N ARG A 51 -15.55 14.29 15.02
CA ARG A 51 -16.28 13.12 15.49
C ARG A 51 -16.47 13.14 17.02
N TRP A 52 -15.47 13.59 17.77
CA TRP A 52 -15.52 13.65 19.23
C TRP A 52 -16.39 14.82 19.72
N ARG A 53 -16.36 15.97 19.05
CA ARG A 53 -17.32 17.07 19.27
C ARG A 53 -18.76 16.62 19.12
N ALA A 54 -19.05 15.92 18.01
CA ALA A 54 -20.38 15.38 17.75
C ALA A 54 -20.81 14.35 18.81
N ARG A 55 -19.87 13.57 19.36
CA ARG A 55 -20.14 12.56 20.39
C ARG A 55 -20.36 13.14 21.79
N LEU A 56 -19.65 14.21 22.14
CA LEU A 56 -19.62 14.79 23.49
C LEU A 56 -20.65 15.91 23.70
N HIS A 57 -21.37 16.34 22.65
CA HIS A 57 -22.37 17.41 22.72
C HIS A 57 -21.86 18.65 23.47
N LEU A 58 -20.62 19.08 23.17
CA LEU A 58 -19.97 20.18 23.86
C LEU A 58 -20.73 21.48 23.62
N THR A 59 -20.95 22.26 24.68
CA THR A 59 -21.44 23.63 24.53
C THR A 59 -20.35 24.50 23.89
N PRO A 60 -20.70 25.62 23.22
CA PRO A 60 -19.71 26.49 22.57
C PRO A 60 -18.58 26.94 23.50
N ASP A 61 -18.91 27.25 24.76
CA ASP A 61 -17.94 27.66 25.77
C ASP A 61 -16.99 26.54 26.21
N GLN A 62 -17.45 25.29 26.19
CA GLN A 62 -16.62 24.12 26.49
C GLN A 62 -15.69 23.79 25.32
N ASP A 63 -16.18 23.98 24.09
CA ASP A 63 -15.37 23.81 22.89
C ASP A 63 -14.19 24.78 22.85
N GLU A 64 -14.42 26.05 23.17
CA GLU A 64 -13.39 27.09 23.22
C GLU A 64 -12.23 26.69 24.15
N LYS A 65 -12.55 26.08 25.30
CA LYS A 65 -11.55 25.64 26.29
C LYS A 65 -10.81 24.37 25.87
N LEU A 66 -11.47 23.46 25.16
CA LEU A 66 -10.88 22.18 24.73
C LEU A 66 -10.09 22.32 23.43
N ARG A 67 -10.42 23.31 22.59
CA ARG A 67 -9.75 23.59 21.31
C ARG A 67 -8.21 23.61 21.41
N PRO A 68 -7.56 24.35 22.33
CA PRO A 68 -6.10 24.37 22.40
C PRO A 68 -5.48 23.02 22.81
N ILE A 69 -6.16 22.24 23.67
CA ILE A 69 -5.70 20.90 24.06
C ILE A 69 -5.76 19.96 22.86
N MET A 70 -6.86 20.03 22.12
CA MET A 70 -7.07 19.23 20.92
C MET A 70 -6.07 19.57 19.83
N GLN A 71 -5.82 20.86 19.57
CA GLN A 71 -4.83 21.32 18.60
C GLN A 71 -3.42 20.86 18.95
N ARG A 72 -3.07 20.86 20.25
CA ARG A 72 -1.77 20.34 20.69
C ARG A 72 -1.63 18.85 20.40
N ALA A 73 -2.65 18.05 20.72
CA ALA A 73 -2.66 16.61 20.42
C ALA A 73 -2.62 16.33 18.91
N ASP A 74 -3.35 17.11 18.10
CA ASP A 74 -3.33 17.05 16.63
C ASP A 74 -1.91 17.27 16.08
N ASN A 75 -1.24 18.32 16.56
CA ASN A 75 0.12 18.66 16.14
C ASN A 75 1.14 17.60 16.56
N GLU A 76 1.00 17.05 17.77
CA GLU A 76 1.89 15.99 18.27
C GLU A 76 1.77 14.71 17.45
N LEU A 77 0.54 14.27 17.14
CA LEU A 77 0.30 13.12 16.27
C LEU A 77 0.80 13.36 14.84
N ARG A 78 0.61 14.57 14.29
CA ARG A 78 1.14 14.92 12.96
C ARG A 78 2.66 14.84 12.92
N ASN A 79 3.34 15.33 13.96
CA ASN A 79 4.79 15.27 14.05
C ASN A 79 5.28 13.82 14.16
N LEU A 80 4.65 12.99 14.99
CA LEU A 80 4.99 11.57 15.11
C LEU A 80 4.83 10.84 13.77
N ARG A 81 3.72 11.06 13.06
CA ARG A 81 3.51 10.48 11.71
C ARG A 81 4.56 10.94 10.72
N ALA A 82 4.93 12.23 10.75
CA ALA A 82 5.96 12.76 9.85
C ALA A 82 7.33 12.12 10.10
N VAL A 83 7.67 11.83 11.37
CA VAL A 83 8.89 11.11 11.73
C VAL A 83 8.84 9.65 11.28
N ASP A 84 7.74 8.95 11.58
CA ASP A 84 7.55 7.54 11.24
C ASP A 84 7.58 7.28 9.72
N LEU A 85 6.95 8.15 8.94
CA LEU A 85 6.98 8.08 7.47
C LEU A 85 8.40 8.26 6.93
N ARG A 86 9.15 9.25 7.44
CA ARG A 86 10.55 9.47 7.04
C ARG A 86 11.44 8.27 7.37
N GLU A 87 11.23 7.66 8.53
CA GLU A 87 11.97 6.47 8.94
C GLU A 87 11.64 5.27 8.04
N THR A 88 10.35 5.07 7.75
CA THR A 88 9.87 4.03 6.85
C THR A 88 10.42 4.20 5.43
N GLU A 89 10.41 5.42 4.88
CA GLU A 89 11.02 5.74 3.58
C GLU A 89 12.52 5.40 3.59
N GLY A 90 13.24 5.78 4.65
CA GLY A 90 14.66 5.46 4.79
C GLY A 90 14.94 3.95 4.86
N ILE A 91 14.06 3.16 5.50
CA ILE A 91 14.18 1.70 5.52
C ILE A 91 13.97 1.12 4.12
N LEU A 92 12.94 1.59 3.41
CA LEU A 92 12.62 1.12 2.06
C LEU A 92 13.71 1.48 1.06
N ASP A 93 14.30 2.67 1.15
CA ASP A 93 15.41 3.08 0.29
C ASP A 93 16.65 2.23 0.51
N ARG A 94 17.00 1.94 1.78
CA ARG A 94 18.10 1.00 2.08
C ARG A 94 17.83 -0.40 1.53
N ALA A 95 16.59 -0.90 1.68
CA ALA A 95 16.21 -2.20 1.14
C ALA A 95 16.34 -2.24 -0.40
N ARG A 96 15.95 -1.16 -1.09
CA ARG A 96 16.13 -1.04 -2.55
C ARG A 96 17.61 -1.02 -2.94
N GLN A 97 18.43 -0.25 -2.24
CA GLN A 97 19.88 -0.21 -2.50
C GLN A 97 20.53 -1.59 -2.33
N MET A 98 20.15 -2.32 -1.27
CA MET A 98 20.62 -3.69 -1.05
C MET A 98 20.22 -4.63 -2.19
N LEU A 99 18.99 -4.52 -2.70
CA LEU A 99 18.51 -5.35 -3.80
C LEU A 99 19.29 -5.08 -5.09
N GLU A 100 19.56 -3.81 -5.42
CA GLU A 100 20.34 -3.43 -6.60
C GLU A 100 21.80 -3.88 -6.49
N ASP A 101 22.42 -3.73 -5.32
CA ASP A 101 23.77 -4.26 -5.08
C ASP A 101 23.82 -5.79 -5.25
N TRP A 102 22.86 -6.51 -4.68
CA TRP A 102 22.73 -7.96 -4.87
C TRP A 102 22.60 -8.34 -6.35
N LYS A 103 21.77 -7.62 -7.10
CA LYS A 103 21.58 -7.83 -8.53
C LYS A 103 22.87 -7.60 -9.33
N GLN A 104 23.64 -6.57 -8.97
CA GLN A 104 24.89 -6.24 -9.64
C GLN A 104 25.98 -7.29 -9.34
N ARG A 105 26.09 -7.74 -8.09
CA ARG A 105 26.99 -8.83 -7.70
C ARG A 105 26.66 -10.13 -8.44
N LEU A 106 25.38 -10.44 -8.59
CA LEU A 106 24.94 -11.60 -9.37
C LEU A 106 25.35 -11.48 -10.84
N LYS A 107 25.12 -10.33 -11.49
CA LYS A 107 25.57 -10.08 -12.87
C LYS A 107 27.08 -10.31 -13.04
N GLN A 108 27.89 -9.78 -12.12
CA GLN A 108 29.35 -9.95 -12.15
C GLN A 108 29.79 -11.40 -11.92
N SER A 109 29.16 -12.10 -10.98
CA SER A 109 29.53 -13.48 -10.62
C SER A 109 29.18 -14.51 -11.71
N PHE A 110 28.20 -14.21 -12.56
CA PHE A 110 27.69 -15.16 -13.55
C PHE A 110 27.93 -14.76 -15.02
N ASN A 111 28.51 -13.58 -15.30
CA ASN A 111 28.71 -13.03 -16.66
C ASN A 111 27.50 -13.27 -17.59
N VAL A 112 26.29 -13.00 -17.09
CA VAL A 112 25.04 -13.26 -17.83
C VAL A 112 24.94 -12.26 -18.98
N PRO A 113 24.94 -12.69 -20.26
CA PRO A 113 24.72 -11.78 -21.38
C PRO A 113 23.29 -11.23 -21.31
N GLU A 114 23.13 -9.94 -21.60
CA GLU A 114 21.78 -9.37 -21.73
C GLU A 114 21.02 -10.11 -22.85
N PRO A 115 19.73 -10.42 -22.64
CA PRO A 115 18.93 -11.00 -23.70
C PRO A 115 18.86 -9.96 -24.83
N HIS A 116 19.37 -10.33 -25.99
CA HIS A 116 19.18 -9.57 -27.22
C HIS A 116 17.67 -9.49 -27.50
N ASP A 117 17.20 -8.26 -27.68
CA ASP A 117 15.83 -7.92 -28.11
C ASP A 117 15.44 -8.60 -29.43
#